data_AF-A0A934T0K8-F1
#
_entry.id   AF-A0A934T0K8-F1
#
_cell.length_a   1.000
_cell.length_b   1.000
_cell.length_c   1.000
_cell.angle_alpha   90.00
_cell.angle_beta   90.00
_cell.angle_gamma   90.00
#
_symmetry.space_group_name_H-M   'P 1'
#
loop_
_entity.id
_entity.type
_entity.pdbx_description
1 polymer ?
#
loop_
_entity_poly.entity_id
_entity_poly.type
_entity_poly.pdbx_seq_one_letter_code
_entity_poly.pdbx_strand_id
1 'polypeptide(L)'
;MYYTLQSLWTQAREDLPCTTVLLSNRKYSILIGEYKAVGATPGATAMQMLDLGNPDLDWVRLANGMGVEAARAFTMEECADLMAASFRRDGPFLIELMI
;
A
#
# COMPACT_ATOMS: atom_id res chain seq x y z
N MET A 1 4.78 -1.94 0.47
CA MET A 1 5.25 -1.52 1.81
C MET A 1 5.52 -2.70 2.75
N TYR A 2 5.80 -3.90 2.26
CA TYR A 2 6.05 -5.05 3.14
C TYR A 2 7.34 -4.93 3.98
N TYR A 3 8.32 -4.15 3.54
CA TYR A 3 9.63 -4.05 4.21
C TYR A 3 9.78 -2.83 5.16
N THR A 4 8.80 -1.93 5.18
CA THR A 4 8.89 -0.65 5.92
C THR A 4 7.65 -0.32 6.74
N LEU A 5 6.81 -1.29 7.09
CA LEU A 5 5.64 -1.06 7.96
C LEU A 5 6.05 -0.39 9.28
N GLN A 6 7.20 -0.76 9.83
CA GLN A 6 7.75 -0.18 11.07
C GLN A 6 8.05 1.32 10.98
N SER A 7 8.20 1.89 9.77
CA SER A 7 8.41 3.35 9.66
C SER A 7 7.17 4.14 10.05
N LEU A 8 5.97 3.55 9.96
CA LEU A 8 4.73 4.18 10.43
C LEU A 8 4.78 4.48 11.93
N TRP A 9 5.37 3.58 12.72
CA TRP A 9 5.52 3.82 14.16
C TRP A 9 6.43 5.02 14.44
N THR A 10 7.53 5.18 13.70
CA THR A 10 8.40 6.35 13.83
C THR A 10 7.66 7.63 13.43
N GLN A 11 6.88 7.59 12.34
CA GLN A 11 6.07 8.73 11.91
C GLN A 11 5.07 9.15 12.99
N ALA A 12 4.38 8.19 13.61
CA ALA A 12 3.44 8.45 14.70
C ALA A 12 4.13 8.97 15.96
N ARG A 13 5.28 8.38 16.33
CA ARG A 13 6.02 8.76 17.53
C ARG A 13 6.57 10.18 17.47
N GLU A 14 7.08 10.58 16.31
CA GLU A 14 7.70 11.89 16.11
C GLU A 14 6.71 12.92 15.55
N ASP A 15 5.42 12.57 15.49
CA ASP A 15 4.31 13.39 14.96
C ASP A 15 4.66 14.06 13.61
N LEU A 16 5.20 13.26 12.68
CA LEU A 16 5.69 13.78 11.41
C LEU A 16 4.52 14.13 10.49
N PRO A 17 4.45 15.37 9.95
CA PRO A 17 3.39 15.81 9.03
C PRO A 17 3.64 15.23 7.62
N CYS A 18 3.55 13.92 7.49
CA CYS A 18 3.84 13.20 6.26
C CYS A 18 2.65 12.36 5.80
N THR A 19 2.43 12.32 4.49
CA THR A 19 1.42 11.46 3.87
C THR A 19 2.10 10.33 3.13
N THR A 20 1.84 9.09 3.54
CA THR A 20 2.34 7.88 2.87
C THR A 20 1.28 7.34 1.93
N VAL A 21 1.55 7.32 0.62
CA VAL A 21 0.66 6.69 -0.37
C VAL A 21 1.16 5.29 -0.69
N LEU A 22 0.37 4.29 -0.33
CA LEU A 22 0.60 2.89 -0.61
C LEU A 22 -0.16 2.47 -1.86
N LEU A 23 0.57 2.20 -2.94
CA LEU A 23 0.02 1.62 -4.16
C LEU A 23 -0.16 0.10 -3.97
N SER A 24 -1.42 -0.33 -3.85
CA SER A 24 -1.83 -1.70 -3.51
C SER A 24 -2.43 -2.42 -4.72
N ASN A 25 -1.58 -3.16 -5.45
CA ASN A 25 -2.00 -4.04 -6.56
C ASN A 25 -2.49 -5.43 -6.08
N ARG A 26 -2.39 -5.72 -4.78
CA ARG A 26 -2.57 -7.05 -4.16
C ARG A 26 -1.81 -8.21 -4.85
N LYS A 27 -0.84 -7.88 -5.70
CA LYS A 27 -0.07 -8.80 -6.55
C LYS A 27 1.36 -8.29 -6.65
N TYR A 28 2.33 -9.20 -6.68
CA TYR A 28 3.72 -8.87 -6.99
C TYR A 28 3.85 -8.57 -8.49
N SER A 29 3.39 -7.40 -8.94
CA SER A 29 3.37 -7.03 -10.36
C SER A 29 4.76 -6.85 -10.99
N ILE A 30 5.81 -6.66 -10.19
CA ILE A 30 7.19 -6.50 -10.71
C ILE A 30 7.69 -7.80 -11.37
N LEU A 31 7.39 -8.97 -10.78
CA LEU A 31 7.80 -10.25 -11.34
C LEU A 31 7.00 -10.63 -12.61
N ILE A 32 5.75 -10.20 -12.72
CA ILE A 32 4.91 -10.47 -13.90
C ILE A 32 5.42 -9.75 -15.16
N GLY A 33 6.02 -8.55 -14.99
CA GLY A 33 6.64 -7.79 -16.07
C GLY A 33 7.85 -8.49 -16.68
N GLU A 34 8.72 -9.07 -15.86
CA GLU A 34 9.90 -9.81 -16.34
C GLU A 34 9.52 -11.11 -17.04
N TYR A 35 8.49 -11.83 -16.59
CA TYR A 35 8.03 -13.06 -17.26
C TYR A 35 7.53 -12.84 -18.70
N LYS A 36 6.88 -11.70 -18.98
CA LYS A 36 6.51 -11.33 -20.36
C LYS A 36 7.72 -11.02 -21.24
N ALA A 37 8.80 -10.47 -20.66
CA ALA A 37 10.02 -10.16 -21.39
C ALA A 37 10.80 -11.41 -21.84
N VAL A 38 10.66 -12.54 -21.12
CA VAL A 38 11.28 -13.84 -21.47
C VAL A 38 10.36 -14.80 -22.25
N GLY A 39 9.14 -14.40 -22.61
CA GLY A 39 8.24 -15.21 -23.45
C GLY A 39 7.71 -16.48 -22.79
N ALA A 40 7.82 -16.61 -21.47
CA ALA A 40 7.34 -17.76 -20.72
C ALA A 40 5.90 -17.54 -20.27
N THR A 41 5.03 -18.55 -20.49
CA THR A 41 3.67 -18.54 -19.96
C THR A 41 3.69 -19.12 -18.53
N PRO A 42 3.38 -18.35 -17.47
CA PRO A 42 3.44 -18.87 -16.12
C PRO A 42 2.38 -19.96 -15.92
N GLY A 43 2.78 -21.12 -15.41
CA GLY A 43 1.84 -22.16 -14.97
C GLY A 43 1.07 -21.74 -13.70
N ALA A 44 -0.02 -22.45 -13.37
CA ALA A 44 -0.89 -22.14 -12.23
C ALA A 44 -0.14 -21.98 -10.88
N THR A 45 0.91 -22.77 -10.65
CA THR A 45 1.77 -22.67 -9.46
C THR A 45 2.55 -21.35 -9.38
N ALA A 46 3.06 -20.86 -10.51
CA ALA A 46 3.78 -19.58 -10.54
C ALA A 46 2.84 -18.40 -10.27
N MET A 47 1.59 -18.47 -10.73
CA MET A 47 0.57 -17.46 -10.43
C MET A 47 0.19 -17.44 -8.94
N GLN A 48 0.17 -18.59 -8.27
CA GLN A 48 -0.06 -18.66 -6.81
C GLN A 48 1.11 -18.09 -5.99
N MET A 49 2.35 -18.24 -6.45
CA MET A 49 3.52 -17.63 -5.79
C MET A 49 3.56 -16.11 -5.93
N LEU A 50 2.85 -15.55 -6.91
CA LEU A 50 2.77 -14.11 -7.20
C LEU A 50 1.52 -13.43 -6.60
N ASP A 51 0.61 -14.24 -6.06
CA ASP A 51 -0.60 -13.80 -5.39
C ASP A 51 -0.30 -13.47 -3.93
N LEU A 52 -0.44 -12.19 -3.58
CA LEU A 52 -0.28 -11.69 -2.21
C LEU A 52 -1.62 -11.68 -1.46
N GLY A 53 -2.72 -12.12 -2.09
CA GLY A 53 -4.07 -12.00 -1.56
C GLY A 53 -4.55 -13.12 -0.64
N ASN A 54 -3.67 -14.05 -0.26
CA ASN A 54 -4.03 -15.21 0.57
C ASN A 54 -3.11 -15.38 1.79
N PRO A 55 -3.37 -14.67 2.90
CA PRO A 55 -4.45 -13.71 3.13
C PRO A 55 -4.10 -12.27 2.70
N ASP A 56 -5.11 -11.52 2.27
CA ASP A 56 -5.04 -10.08 2.04
C ASP A 56 -4.63 -9.35 3.35
N LEU A 57 -3.60 -8.51 3.27
CA LEU A 57 -3.28 -7.60 4.37
C LEU A 57 -4.23 -6.40 4.39
N ASP A 58 -4.80 -6.13 5.56
CA ASP A 58 -5.53 -4.90 5.82
C ASP A 58 -4.56 -3.80 6.25
N TRP A 59 -4.05 -3.05 5.27
CA TRP A 59 -3.09 -1.96 5.51
C TRP A 59 -3.67 -0.81 6.34
N VAL A 60 -4.97 -0.56 6.24
CA VAL A 60 -5.64 0.45 7.07
C VAL A 60 -5.58 0.04 8.54
N ARG A 61 -5.92 -1.22 8.85
CA ARG A 61 -5.81 -1.74 10.22
C ARG A 61 -4.37 -1.77 10.72
N LEU A 62 -3.42 -2.16 9.89
CA LEU A 62 -2.01 -2.19 10.25
C LEU A 62 -1.47 -0.78 10.57
N ALA A 63 -1.80 0.22 9.75
CA ALA A 63 -1.42 1.61 9.99
C ALA A 63 -2.01 2.15 11.30
N ASN A 64 -3.30 1.90 11.53
CA ASN A 64 -3.96 2.28 12.78
C ASN A 64 -3.30 1.62 14.00
N GLY A 65 -2.89 0.35 13.88
CA GLY A 65 -2.13 -0.35 14.93
C GLY A 65 -0.74 0.24 15.21
N MET A 66 -0.17 0.98 14.25
CA MET A 66 1.10 1.72 14.39
C MET A 66 0.89 3.18 14.84
N GLY A 67 -0.34 3.60 15.10
CA GLY A 67 -0.68 4.98 15.51
C GLY A 67 -0.79 5.97 14.35
N VAL A 68 -0.87 5.50 13.10
CA VAL A 68 -1.05 6.34 11.91
C VAL A 68 -2.48 6.15 11.39
N GLU A 69 -3.24 7.23 11.31
CA GLU A 69 -4.57 7.17 10.70
C GLU A 69 -4.46 6.86 9.21
N ALA A 70 -5.36 6.00 8.72
CA ALA A 70 -5.32 5.56 7.33
C ALA A 70 -6.70 5.48 6.68
N ALA A 71 -6.73 5.69 5.37
CA ALA A 71 -7.91 5.49 4.54
C ALA A 71 -7.55 4.75 3.24
N ARG A 72 -8.55 4.07 2.67
CA ARG A 72 -8.41 3.37 1.39
C ARG A 72 -9.12 4.16 0.29
N ALA A 73 -8.48 4.30 -0.85
CA ALA A 73 -9.05 4.84 -2.08
C ALA A 73 -9.12 3.73 -3.14
N PHE A 74 -10.21 3.71 -3.89
CA PHE A 74 -10.44 2.84 -5.05
C PHE A 74 -10.36 3.60 -6.38
N THR A 75 -10.32 4.93 -6.33
CA THR A 75 -10.22 5.81 -7.49
C THR A 75 -9.13 6.85 -7.30
N MET A 76 -8.69 7.46 -8.40
CA MET A 76 -7.72 8.56 -8.35
C MET A 76 -8.33 9.82 -7.75
N GLU A 77 -9.62 10.04 -7.96
CA GLU A 77 -10.41 11.12 -7.38
C GLU A 77 -10.47 11.00 -5.86
N GLU A 78 -10.81 9.81 -5.34
CA GLU A 78 -10.79 9.53 -3.90
C GLU A 78 -9.38 9.71 -3.31
N CYS A 79 -8.34 9.29 -4.05
CA CYS A 79 -6.96 9.51 -3.62
C CYS A 79 -6.60 11.00 -3.55
N ALA A 80 -7.05 11.80 -4.52
CA ALA A 80 -6.81 13.23 -4.56
C ALA A 80 -7.52 13.94 -3.39
N ASP A 81 -8.76 13.55 -3.09
CA ASP A 81 -9.53 14.08 -1.96
C ASP A 81 -8.86 13.76 -0.62
N LEU A 82 -8.41 12.50 -0.44
CA LEU A 82 -7.68 12.07 0.75
C LEU A 82 -6.35 12.79 0.92
N MET A 83 -5.62 13.02 -0.18
CA MET A 83 -4.36 13.75 -0.16
C MET A 83 -4.57 15.24 0.17
N ALA A 84 -5.62 15.86 -0.39
CA ALA A 84 -5.98 17.22 -0.03
C ALA A 84 -6.39 17.32 1.46
N ALA A 85 -7.07 16.30 1.99
CA ALA A 85 -7.40 16.22 3.40
C ALA A 85 -6.16 16.02 4.28
N SER A 86 -5.21 15.19 3.87
CA SER A 86 -4.00 14.90 4.65
C SER A 86 -3.08 16.12 4.78
N PHE A 87 -3.02 17.00 3.78
CA PHE A 87 -2.23 18.23 3.83
C PHE A 87 -2.72 19.26 4.86
N ARG A 88 -3.94 19.10 5.38
CA ARG A 88 -4.49 19.94 6.45
C ARG A 88 -4.27 19.37 7.85
N ARG A 89 -3.51 18.27 7.96
CA ARG A 89 -3.26 17.55 9.21
C ARG A 89 -1.82 17.78 9.64
N ASP A 90 -1.63 17.90 10.95
CA ASP A 90 -0.29 18.08 11.53
C ASP A 90 0.43 16.75 11.76
N GLY A 91 -0.32 15.63 11.81
CA GLY A 91 0.22 14.29 12.05
C GLY A 91 0.28 13.41 10.79
N PRO A 92 0.87 12.22 10.90
CA PRO A 92 1.04 11.31 9.78
C PRO A 92 -0.29 10.73 9.29
N PHE A 93 -0.35 10.45 7.99
CA PHE A 93 -1.52 9.84 7.37
C PHE A 93 -1.10 8.83 6.31
N LEU A 94 -1.83 7.71 6.19
CA LEU A 94 -1.62 6.72 5.14
C LEU A 94 -2.83 6.62 4.21
N ILE A 95 -2.56 6.62 2.91
CA ILE A 95 -3.56 6.36 1.87
C ILE A 95 -3.20 5.02 1.22
N GLU A 96 -4.06 4.01 1.36
CA GLU A 96 -3.98 2.79 0.56
C GLU A 96 -4.75 3.01 -0.74
N LEU A 97 -4.05 3.23 -1.85
CA LEU A 97 -4.65 3.32 -3.17
C LEU A 97 -4.69 1.94 -3.83
N MET A 98 -5.89 1.44 -4.07
CA MET A 98 -6.13 0.21 -4.81
C MET A 98 -5.89 0.44 -6.30
N ILE A 99 -5.05 -0.41 -6.91
CA ILE A 99 -4.68 -0.37 -8.33
C ILE A 99 -4.85 -1.73 -9.01
#